data_AF-A0A6J1IQE9-F1
#
_entry.id   AF-A0A6J1IQE9-F1
#
_cell.length_a   1.000
_cell.length_b   1.000
_cell.length_c   1.000
_cell.angle_alpha   90.00
_cell.angle_beta   90.00
_cell.angle_gamma   90.00
#
_symmetry.space_group_name_H-M   'P 1'
#
loop_
_entity.id
_entity.type
_entity.pdbx_description
1 polymer ?
#
loop_
_entity_poly.entity_id
_entity_poly.type
_entity_poly.pdbx_seq_one_letter_code
_entity_poly.pdbx_strand_id
1 'polypeptide(L)'
;MSDLSIAASTVKHHHYTACNPIPSAALYILIPLFILGFSVSIFVLAVVHNAFFFVSILLLAIFLSAFALWNSLYFSSKAAMLSFLHSFPDSDLTLACEGQLVKITGFASCGSVSLESSYEKASGCIYASTSLYEYRGMSLVFQKVTQPYCGWKLAYSERFSTDFYITDRKSGIRAMVQAGPGSKLVPLIIESKLVNTTRHRKILSSSLRKWLRDRNLSTEARVLRLEEGYVQEGSLVSVMGMLHKSNGHLTVVQPPDAISTGCSWRKLLLPIDIDGLVLGVSPQTSGPSLVRGSLCQQEQLADI
;
A
#
# COMPACT_ATOMS: atom_id res chain seq x y z
N MET A 1 3.41 3.16 38.36
CA MET A 1 4.73 2.79 38.91
C MET A 1 4.69 1.28 39.10
N SER A 2 5.39 0.43 38.36
CA SER A 2 6.39 0.52 37.30
C SER A 2 6.33 -0.85 36.58
N ASP A 3 7.01 -1.00 35.43
CA ASP A 3 7.35 -2.30 34.82
C ASP A 3 6.41 -2.92 33.76
N LEU A 4 5.98 -2.12 32.78
CA LEU A 4 5.63 -2.63 31.43
C LEU A 4 6.42 -1.93 30.30
N SER A 5 7.41 -1.11 30.65
CA SER A 5 8.14 -0.26 29.69
C SER A 5 9.44 -0.87 29.15
N ILE A 6 9.71 -2.15 29.37
CA ILE A 6 10.93 -2.82 28.86
C ILE A 6 10.54 -4.10 28.10
N ALA A 7 9.86 -3.92 26.98
CA ALA A 7 9.78 -4.92 25.91
C ALA A 7 9.45 -4.32 24.53
N ALA A 8 9.28 -3.00 24.41
CA ALA A 8 9.19 -2.32 23.12
C ALA A 8 10.61 -2.02 22.60
N SER A 9 11.43 -3.06 22.50
CA SER A 9 12.68 -3.02 21.75
C SER A 9 12.34 -2.71 20.29
N THR A 10 12.52 -1.46 19.89
CA THR A 10 13.08 -1.01 18.60
C THR A 10 13.08 -2.05 17.47
N VAL A 11 11.91 -2.54 17.06
CA VAL A 11 11.78 -3.24 15.79
C VAL A 11 11.66 -2.17 14.72
N LYS A 12 12.82 -1.77 14.17
CA LYS A 12 12.87 -1.13 12.86
C LYS A 12 12.34 -2.13 11.83
N HIS A 13 11.02 -2.21 11.66
CA HIS A 13 10.43 -2.92 10.54
C HIS A 13 10.71 -2.13 9.27
N HIS A 14 11.90 -2.33 8.70
CA HIS A 14 12.16 -2.09 7.29
C HIS A 14 11.46 -3.19 6.47
N HIS A 15 10.13 -3.23 6.49
CA HIS A 15 9.38 -3.90 5.44
C HIS A 15 9.07 -2.87 4.37
N TYR A 16 10.09 -2.67 3.54
CA TYR A 16 9.91 -2.17 2.19
C TYR A 16 8.97 -3.15 1.49
N THR A 17 7.67 -2.85 1.43
CA THR A 17 6.79 -3.39 0.39
C THR A 17 7.17 -2.68 -0.92
N ALA A 18 8.43 -2.86 -1.35
CA ALA A 18 8.81 -2.62 -2.72
C ALA A 18 8.24 -3.79 -3.52
N CYS A 19 6.97 -3.68 -3.89
CA CYS A 19 6.50 -4.36 -5.08
C CYS A 19 7.29 -3.76 -6.25
N ASN A 20 8.51 -4.27 -6.49
CA ASN A 20 9.27 -3.93 -7.67
C ASN A 20 8.58 -4.64 -8.84
N PRO A 21 7.91 -3.90 -9.74
CA PRO A 21 7.05 -4.49 -10.75
C PRO A 21 7.81 -5.22 -11.85
N ILE A 22 9.12 -4.99 -11.92
CA ILE A 22 10.01 -5.58 -12.91
C ILE A 22 11.09 -6.32 -12.14
N PRO A 23 11.28 -7.63 -12.39
CA PRO A 23 12.37 -8.37 -11.77
C PRO A 23 13.68 -7.66 -12.13
N SER A 24 14.46 -7.29 -11.12
CA SER A 24 15.71 -6.53 -11.29
C SER A 24 16.64 -7.19 -12.31
N ALA A 25 16.64 -8.53 -12.36
CA ALA A 25 17.35 -9.33 -13.36
C ALA A 25 16.94 -9.00 -14.81
N ALA A 26 15.67 -8.77 -15.10
CA ALA A 26 15.22 -8.43 -16.44
C ALA A 26 15.75 -7.06 -16.89
N LEU A 27 15.82 -6.08 -15.99
CA LEU A 27 16.43 -4.78 -16.30
C LEU A 27 17.92 -4.91 -16.62
N TYR A 28 18.65 -5.73 -15.86
CA TYR A 28 20.08 -5.98 -16.10
C TYR A 28 20.35 -6.66 -17.45
N ILE A 29 19.40 -7.40 -18.01
CA ILE A 29 19.52 -8.05 -19.32
C ILE A 29 19.04 -7.13 -20.44
N LEU A 30 17.91 -6.46 -20.24
CA LEU A 30 17.24 -5.66 -21.26
C LEU A 30 18.06 -4.41 -21.63
N ILE A 31 18.63 -3.72 -20.64
CA ILE A 31 19.44 -2.50 -20.85
C ILE A 31 20.65 -2.75 -21.77
N PRO A 32 21.57 -3.70 -21.49
CA PRO A 32 22.71 -3.94 -22.37
C PRO A 32 22.28 -4.45 -23.75
N LEU A 33 21.20 -5.24 -23.84
CA LEU A 33 20.66 -5.69 -25.11
C LEU A 33 20.23 -4.52 -26.00
N PHE A 34 19.55 -3.52 -25.43
CA PHE A 34 19.21 -2.29 -26.17
C PHE A 34 20.44 -1.49 -26.55
N ILE A 35 21.43 -1.33 -25.66
CA ILE A 35 22.68 -0.61 -25.98
C ILE A 35 23.40 -1.25 -27.16
N LEU A 36 23.52 -2.58 -27.16
CA LEU A 36 24.12 -3.32 -28.26
C LEU A 36 23.31 -3.17 -29.54
N GLY A 37 21.98 -3.33 -29.46
CA GLY A 37 21.07 -3.18 -30.60
C GLY A 37 21.12 -1.78 -31.24
N PHE A 38 21.14 -0.72 -30.42
CA PHE A 38 21.30 0.65 -30.90
C PHE A 38 22.67 0.86 -31.55
N SER A 39 23.74 0.32 -30.97
CA SER A 39 25.10 0.45 -31.50
C SER A 39 25.22 -0.19 -32.89
N VAL A 40 24.72 -1.41 -33.06
CA VAL A 40 24.68 -2.11 -34.36
C VAL A 40 23.79 -1.36 -35.36
N SER A 41 22.64 -0.85 -34.92
CA SER A 41 21.72 -0.13 -35.81
C SER A 41 22.27 1.21 -36.30
N ILE A 42 22.98 1.94 -35.43
CA ILE A 42 23.66 3.19 -35.82
C ILE A 42 24.77 2.90 -36.83
N PHE A 43 25.53 1.81 -36.65
CA PHE A 43 26.55 1.40 -37.61
C PHE A 43 25.94 1.08 -38.98
N VAL A 44 24.86 0.29 -39.01
CA VAL A 44 24.14 -0.02 -40.26
C VAL A 44 23.58 1.24 -40.91
N LEU A 45 23.05 2.17 -40.12
CA LEU A 45 22.57 3.47 -40.62
C LEU A 45 23.70 4.28 -41.26
N ALA A 46 24.88 4.34 -40.62
CA ALA A 46 26.02 5.11 -41.15
C ALA A 46 26.65 4.49 -42.41
N VAL A 47 26.74 3.16 -42.47
CA VAL A 47 27.38 2.45 -43.59
C VAL A 47 26.42 2.26 -44.75
N VAL A 48 25.23 1.71 -44.48
CA VAL A 48 24.26 1.29 -45.51
C VAL A 48 23.28 2.42 -45.83
N HIS A 49 23.26 3.51 -45.05
CA HIS A 49 22.30 4.61 -45.20
C HIS A 49 20.84 4.13 -45.11
N ASN A 50 20.62 3.03 -44.38
CA ASN A 50 19.30 2.44 -44.18
C ASN A 50 18.84 2.63 -42.73
N ALA A 51 17.81 3.46 -42.55
CA ALA A 51 17.26 3.80 -41.25
C ALA A 51 16.31 2.77 -40.65
N PHE A 52 15.92 1.73 -41.41
CA PHE A 52 14.88 0.79 -40.99
C PHE A 52 15.17 0.16 -39.62
N PHE A 53 16.35 -0.42 -39.43
CA PHE A 53 16.72 -1.08 -38.16
C PHE A 53 16.76 -0.12 -36.98
N PHE A 54 17.29 1.09 -37.18
CA PHE A 54 17.34 2.11 -36.15
C PHE A 54 15.94 2.54 -35.72
N VAL A 55 15.05 2.80 -36.69
CA VAL A 55 13.65 3.17 -36.42
C VAL A 55 12.92 2.03 -35.72
N SER A 56 13.09 0.77 -36.14
CA SER A 56 12.47 -0.38 -35.49
C SER A 56 12.88 -0.54 -34.03
N ILE A 57 14.17 -0.42 -33.71
CA ILE A 57 14.66 -0.53 -32.32
C ILE A 57 14.19 0.65 -31.47
N LEU A 58 14.16 1.86 -32.04
CA LEU A 58 13.63 3.04 -31.36
C LEU A 58 12.15 2.87 -30.99
N LEU A 59 11.33 2.39 -31.93
CA LEU A 59 9.91 2.12 -31.69
C LEU A 59 9.71 1.05 -30.62
N LEU A 60 10.51 -0.02 -30.64
CA LEU A 60 10.46 -1.07 -29.61
C LEU A 60 10.83 -0.51 -28.23
N ALA A 61 11.87 0.33 -28.14
CA ALA A 61 12.27 0.96 -26.88
C ALA A 61 11.18 1.90 -26.33
N ILE A 62 10.52 2.67 -27.20
CA ILE A 62 9.38 3.53 -26.82
C ILE A 62 8.23 2.67 -26.28
N PHE A 63 7.89 1.58 -26.97
CA PHE A 63 6.82 0.68 -26.53
C PHE A 63 7.10 0.05 -25.16
N LEU A 64 8.30 -0.50 -24.96
CA LEU A 64 8.67 -1.13 -23.68
C LEU A 64 8.77 -0.13 -22.54
N SER A 65 9.28 1.09 -22.79
CA SER A 65 9.33 2.14 -21.78
C SER A 65 7.94 2.65 -21.39
N ALA A 66 7.03 2.81 -22.35
CA ALA A 66 5.64 3.14 -22.08
C ALA A 66 4.95 2.03 -21.26
N PHE A 67 5.18 0.76 -21.61
CA PHE A 67 4.68 -0.38 -20.86
C PHE A 67 5.23 -0.44 -19.42
N ALA A 68 6.53 -0.23 -19.24
CA ALA A 68 7.17 -0.20 -17.93
C ALA A 68 6.66 0.98 -17.08
N LEU A 69 6.48 2.15 -17.67
CA LEU A 69 5.93 3.33 -17.00
C LEU A 69 4.47 3.12 -16.60
N TRP A 70 3.65 2.56 -17.50
CA TRP A 70 2.26 2.21 -17.23
C TRP A 70 2.14 1.27 -16.03
N ASN A 71 2.94 0.19 -16.04
CA ASN A 71 3.04 -0.71 -14.91
C ASN A 71 3.46 0.10 -13.67
N SER A 72 4.62 0.75 -13.65
CA SER A 72 5.14 1.44 -12.46
C SER A 72 4.15 2.44 -11.85
N LEU A 73 3.43 3.21 -12.65
CA LEU A 73 2.42 4.17 -12.16
C LEU A 73 1.22 3.45 -11.55
N TYR A 74 0.73 2.40 -12.24
CA TYR A 74 -0.39 1.61 -11.77
C TYR A 74 -0.05 0.83 -10.49
N PHE A 75 1.18 0.33 -10.37
CA PHE A 75 1.73 -0.32 -9.17
C PHE A 75 1.91 0.64 -7.99
N SER A 76 2.33 1.88 -8.26
CA SER A 76 2.44 2.91 -7.21
C SER A 76 1.08 3.23 -6.59
N SER A 77 -0.01 3.02 -7.33
CA SER A 77 -1.36 3.06 -6.78
C SER A 77 -1.69 1.67 -6.22
N LYS A 78 -2.12 1.58 -4.95
CA LYS A 78 -2.65 0.31 -4.37
C LYS A 78 -3.85 -0.26 -5.17
N ALA A 79 -4.30 0.44 -6.22
CA ALA A 79 -5.39 0.09 -7.12
C ALA A 79 -5.20 -1.25 -7.84
N ALA A 80 -3.97 -1.63 -8.21
CA ALA A 80 -3.73 -2.90 -8.89
C ALA A 80 -4.11 -4.10 -8.03
N MET A 81 -3.56 -4.13 -6.82
CA MET A 81 -3.82 -5.17 -5.83
C MET A 81 -5.28 -5.13 -5.36
N LEU A 82 -5.84 -3.93 -5.19
CA LEU A 82 -7.24 -3.77 -4.81
C LEU A 82 -8.19 -4.26 -5.90
N SER A 83 -7.89 -3.99 -7.18
CA SER A 83 -8.64 -4.53 -8.31
C SER A 83 -8.53 -6.05 -8.40
N PHE A 84 -7.35 -6.62 -8.13
CA PHE A 84 -7.17 -8.08 -8.06
C PHE A 84 -8.02 -8.68 -6.94
N LEU A 85 -7.92 -8.13 -5.72
CA LEU A 85 -8.73 -8.56 -4.57
C LEU A 85 -10.23 -8.49 -4.88
N HIS A 86 -10.71 -7.43 -5.53
CA HIS A 86 -12.12 -7.32 -5.92
C HIS A 86 -12.53 -8.33 -7.00
N SER A 87 -11.64 -8.63 -7.96
CA SER A 87 -11.92 -9.59 -9.03
C SER A 87 -11.98 -11.04 -8.56
N PHE A 88 -11.35 -11.36 -7.43
CA PHE A 88 -11.37 -12.70 -6.86
C PHE A 88 -12.76 -12.98 -6.24
N PRO A 89 -13.41 -14.11 -6.53
CA PRO A 89 -14.74 -14.42 -5.97
C PRO A 89 -14.64 -14.73 -4.46
N ASP A 90 -15.64 -14.32 -3.68
CA ASP A 90 -15.70 -14.72 -2.27
C ASP A 90 -15.86 -16.25 -2.18
N SER A 91 -15.07 -16.87 -1.32
CA SER A 91 -15.07 -18.30 -1.09
C SER A 91 -16.16 -18.69 -0.10
N ASP A 92 -16.84 -19.81 -0.36
CA ASP A 92 -17.80 -20.37 0.59
C ASP A 92 -17.06 -21.15 1.68
N LEU A 93 -17.13 -20.64 2.91
CA LEU A 93 -16.45 -21.23 4.07
C LEU A 93 -16.99 -22.62 4.45
N THR A 94 -18.23 -22.94 4.06
CA THR A 94 -18.80 -24.28 4.31
C THR A 94 -18.13 -25.34 3.43
N LEU A 95 -17.81 -25.00 2.18
CA LEU A 95 -17.27 -25.91 1.18
C LEU A 95 -15.74 -25.86 1.07
N ALA A 96 -15.10 -24.76 1.51
CA ALA A 96 -13.67 -24.59 1.40
C ALA A 96 -12.89 -25.70 2.14
N CYS A 97 -11.82 -26.20 1.54
CA CYS A 97 -10.99 -27.25 2.14
C CYS A 97 -9.86 -26.68 3.02
N GLU A 98 -9.28 -27.54 3.85
CA GLU A 98 -8.05 -27.24 4.60
C GLU A 98 -6.91 -26.83 3.66
N GLY A 99 -6.17 -25.76 3.98
CA GLY A 99 -5.06 -25.27 3.19
C GLY A 99 -5.46 -24.54 1.89
N GLN A 100 -6.76 -24.37 1.64
CA GLN A 100 -7.23 -23.66 0.45
C GLN A 100 -7.05 -22.15 0.61
N LEU A 101 -6.61 -21.48 -0.46
CA LEU A 101 -6.61 -20.03 -0.53
C LEU A 101 -8.05 -19.51 -0.63
N VAL A 102 -8.48 -18.73 0.35
CA VAL A 102 -9.84 -18.20 0.45
C VAL A 102 -9.84 -16.68 0.43
N LYS A 103 -10.89 -16.10 -0.15
CA LYS A 103 -11.25 -14.69 0.03
C LYS A 103 -12.57 -14.60 0.77
N ILE A 104 -12.59 -13.87 1.87
CA ILE A 104 -13.78 -13.66 2.69
C ILE A 104 -14.10 -12.16 2.68
N THR A 105 -15.35 -11.81 2.39
CA THR A 105 -15.84 -10.43 2.52
C THR A 105 -16.88 -10.37 3.61
N GLY A 106 -16.62 -9.58 4.64
CA GLY A 106 -17.39 -9.66 5.88
C GLY A 106 -17.16 -8.49 6.82
N PHE A 107 -17.89 -8.49 7.93
CA PHE A 107 -17.73 -7.50 8.98
C PHE A 107 -16.59 -7.91 9.91
N ALA A 108 -15.65 -7.00 10.15
CA ALA A 108 -14.57 -7.23 11.09
C ALA A 108 -15.00 -6.93 12.53
N SER A 109 -14.55 -7.75 13.47
CA SER A 109 -14.72 -7.57 14.90
C SER A 109 -13.40 -7.80 15.63
N CYS A 110 -13.14 -7.03 16.67
CA CYS A 110 -11.88 -7.11 17.40
C CYS A 110 -11.68 -8.51 18.01
N GLY A 111 -10.43 -8.97 18.06
CA GLY A 111 -10.05 -10.17 18.78
C GLY A 111 -9.88 -9.90 20.27
N SER A 112 -8.81 -10.46 20.85
CA SER A 112 -8.44 -10.23 22.25
C SER A 112 -7.88 -8.83 22.52
N VAL A 113 -7.34 -8.16 21.49
CA VAL A 113 -6.70 -6.86 21.58
C VAL A 113 -7.30 -5.91 20.54
N SER A 114 -7.71 -4.73 20.97
CA SER A 114 -8.13 -3.63 20.11
C SER A 114 -7.01 -2.58 20.01
N LEU A 115 -6.81 -2.05 18.80
CA LEU A 115 -5.85 -0.98 18.55
C LEU A 115 -6.51 0.39 18.67
N GLU A 116 -5.67 1.38 18.94
CA GLU A 116 -6.00 2.80 18.87
C GLU A 116 -5.16 3.44 17.77
N SER A 117 -5.76 4.27 16.91
CA SER A 117 -4.99 5.03 15.92
C SER A 117 -4.06 6.03 16.59
N SER A 118 -3.00 6.39 15.89
CA SER A 118 -1.89 7.12 16.49
C SER A 118 -2.20 8.59 16.69
N TYR A 119 -2.72 9.25 15.65
CA TYR A 119 -2.94 10.69 15.62
C TYR A 119 -4.39 11.06 15.92
N GLU A 120 -5.37 10.45 15.24
CA GLU A 120 -6.80 10.73 15.49
C GLU A 120 -7.34 10.09 16.76
N LYS A 121 -6.64 9.10 17.33
CA LYS A 121 -7.06 8.40 18.54
C LYS A 121 -8.36 7.62 18.37
N ALA A 122 -8.58 7.06 17.18
CA ALA A 122 -9.70 6.18 16.88
C ALA A 122 -9.52 4.85 17.60
N SER A 123 -10.39 4.53 18.56
CA SER A 123 -10.37 3.27 19.30
C SER A 123 -11.08 2.15 18.53
N GLY A 124 -10.86 0.90 18.95
CA GLY A 124 -11.54 -0.26 18.39
C GLY A 124 -11.07 -0.61 16.97
N CYS A 125 -9.80 -0.43 16.67
CA CYS A 125 -9.23 -0.73 15.35
C CYS A 125 -8.62 -2.14 15.29
N ILE A 126 -8.80 -2.83 14.16
CA ILE A 126 -8.11 -4.10 13.86
C ILE A 126 -6.77 -3.86 13.15
N TYR A 127 -6.65 -2.70 12.50
CA TYR A 127 -5.46 -2.24 11.80
C TYR A 127 -5.35 -0.73 11.94
N ALA A 128 -4.14 -0.24 12.16
CA ALA A 128 -3.84 1.19 12.17
C ALA A 128 -2.48 1.44 11.53
N SER A 129 -2.37 2.50 10.74
CA SER A 129 -1.13 2.93 10.10
C SER A 129 -1.03 4.43 10.05
N THR A 130 0.18 4.92 10.31
CA THR A 130 0.48 6.36 10.30
C THR A 130 1.80 6.56 9.59
N SER A 131 1.78 7.40 8.56
CA SER A 131 2.91 7.68 7.68
C SER A 131 3.18 9.19 7.68
N LEU A 132 4.39 9.57 8.06
CA LEU A 132 4.85 10.95 8.00
C LEU A 132 5.81 11.13 6.83
N TYR A 133 5.49 12.06 5.95
CA TYR A 133 6.32 12.45 4.83
C TYR A 133 6.89 13.84 5.05
N GLU A 134 8.16 14.00 4.74
CA GLU A 134 8.88 15.26 4.72
C GLU A 134 9.20 15.64 3.27
N TYR A 135 8.85 16.86 2.89
CA TYR A 135 9.16 17.36 1.56
C TYR A 135 10.60 17.89 1.52
N ARG A 136 11.44 17.28 0.67
CA ARG A 136 12.88 17.64 0.54
C ARG A 136 13.20 18.70 -0.50
N GLY A 137 12.19 19.27 -1.17
CA GLY A 137 12.42 20.18 -2.29
C GLY A 137 12.84 19.45 -3.56
N MET A 138 12.98 20.22 -4.64
CA MET A 138 13.59 19.78 -5.88
C MET A 138 15.07 20.15 -5.79
N SER A 139 15.95 19.18 -5.51
CA SER A 139 17.40 19.42 -5.59
C SER A 139 17.85 19.10 -7.02
N LEU A 140 18.31 20.13 -7.75
CA LEU A 140 18.88 19.99 -9.09
C LEU A 140 20.35 19.52 -9.08
N VAL A 141 20.88 19.14 -7.91
CA VAL A 141 22.26 18.68 -7.79
C VAL A 141 22.35 17.22 -8.21
N PHE A 142 22.70 16.99 -9.48
CA PHE A 142 23.16 15.71 -10.00
C PHE A 142 24.53 15.36 -9.41
N GLN A 143 24.59 14.93 -8.15
CA GLN A 143 25.78 14.28 -7.61
C GLN A 143 25.48 12.86 -7.15
N LYS A 144 26.20 11.94 -7.81
CA LYS A 144 26.27 10.49 -7.62
C LYS A 144 24.99 9.70 -7.91
N VAL A 145 25.20 8.66 -8.71
CA VAL A 145 24.24 7.72 -9.28
C VAL A 145 23.54 6.91 -8.18
N THR A 146 22.56 7.50 -7.50
CA THR A 146 21.33 6.83 -7.01
C THR A 146 20.31 7.90 -6.56
N GLN A 147 19.25 8.04 -7.36
CA GLN A 147 18.02 8.84 -7.15
C GLN A 147 18.11 10.38 -7.25
N PRO A 148 17.79 10.96 -8.43
CA PRO A 148 17.12 12.25 -8.48
C PRO A 148 15.63 12.03 -8.23
N TYR A 149 15.13 12.38 -7.05
CA TYR A 149 13.67 12.47 -6.83
C TYR A 149 13.32 13.83 -6.26
N CYS A 150 12.58 14.60 -7.04
CA CYS A 150 11.80 15.71 -6.53
C CYS A 150 10.60 15.15 -5.78
N GLY A 151 10.48 15.39 -4.47
CA GLY A 151 9.24 15.05 -3.79
C GLY A 151 9.33 14.75 -2.29
N TRP A 152 8.23 14.12 -1.85
CA TRP A 152 7.99 13.68 -0.49
C TRP A 152 8.87 12.48 -0.16
N LYS A 153 9.64 12.57 0.92
CA LYS A 153 10.38 11.45 1.50
C LYS A 153 9.62 10.93 2.71
N LEU A 154 9.45 9.60 2.80
CA LEU A 154 8.94 8.98 4.02
C LEU A 154 9.96 9.18 5.16
N ALA A 155 9.56 9.93 6.18
CA ALA A 155 10.39 10.26 7.34
C ALA A 155 10.12 9.30 8.52
N TYR A 156 8.87 8.91 8.70
CA TYR A 156 8.44 7.99 9.75
C TYR A 156 7.24 7.17 9.25
N SER A 157 7.16 5.91 9.65
CA SER A 157 6.01 5.05 9.35
C SER A 157 5.83 4.03 10.47
N GLU A 158 4.62 3.92 10.98
CA GLU A 158 4.20 2.90 11.93
C GLU A 158 2.96 2.19 11.37
N ARG A 159 2.94 0.86 11.48
CA ARG A 159 1.83 0.01 11.05
C ARG A 159 1.64 -1.06 12.10
N PHE A 160 0.41 -1.20 12.58
CA PHE A 160 0.03 -2.17 13.59
C PHE A 160 -1.22 -2.92 13.13
N SER A 161 -1.24 -4.21 13.42
CA SER A 161 -2.35 -5.11 13.17
C SER A 161 -2.52 -6.07 14.34
N THR A 162 -3.75 -6.46 14.60
CA THR A 162 -4.09 -7.47 15.62
C THR A 162 -4.82 -8.63 14.99
N ASP A 163 -4.88 -9.75 15.71
CA ASP A 163 -5.79 -10.83 15.34
C ASP A 163 -7.22 -10.35 15.54
N PHE A 164 -8.06 -10.63 14.55
CA PHE A 164 -9.45 -10.18 14.53
C PHE A 164 -10.35 -11.27 13.98
N TYR A 165 -11.63 -11.15 14.24
CA TYR A 165 -12.62 -12.03 13.65
C TYR A 165 -13.27 -11.38 12.43
N ILE A 166 -13.54 -12.17 11.40
CA ILE A 166 -14.36 -11.78 10.27
C ILE A 166 -15.62 -12.64 10.25
N THR A 167 -16.78 -11.99 10.14
CA THR A 167 -18.05 -12.66 9.92
C THR A 167 -18.41 -12.51 8.45
N ASP A 168 -18.41 -13.62 7.71
CA ASP A 168 -18.71 -13.63 6.29
C ASP A 168 -20.13 -13.08 6.03
N ARG A 169 -20.23 -12.12 5.10
CA ARG A 169 -21.51 -11.49 4.75
C ARG A 169 -22.50 -12.46 4.13
N LYS A 170 -22.02 -13.50 3.43
CA LYS A 170 -22.88 -14.46 2.72
C LYS A 170 -23.32 -15.61 3.62
N SER A 171 -22.37 -16.32 4.23
CA SER A 171 -22.67 -17.50 5.05
C SER A 171 -22.98 -17.18 6.52
N GLY A 172 -22.61 -16.00 7.02
CA GLY A 172 -22.71 -15.65 8.44
C GLY A 172 -21.69 -16.37 9.34
N ILE A 173 -20.79 -17.17 8.74
CA ILE A 173 -19.80 -17.93 9.48
C ILE A 173 -18.68 -16.99 9.95
N ARG A 174 -18.32 -17.15 11.22
CA ARG A 174 -17.22 -16.39 11.83
C ARG A 174 -15.92 -17.18 11.70
N ALA A 175 -14.90 -16.53 11.14
CA ALA A 175 -13.54 -17.04 11.09
C ALA A 175 -12.60 -16.09 11.84
N MET A 176 -11.58 -16.63 12.50
CA MET A 176 -10.48 -15.84 13.05
C MET A 176 -9.49 -15.53 11.94
N VAL A 177 -8.93 -14.33 11.91
CA VAL A 177 -7.87 -13.93 11.00
C VAL A 177 -6.62 -13.68 11.82
N GLN A 178 -5.57 -14.47 11.56
CA GLN A 178 -4.27 -14.28 12.18
C GLN A 178 -3.51 -13.20 11.41
N ALA A 179 -3.64 -11.97 11.89
CA ALA A 179 -3.01 -10.78 11.32
C ALA A 179 -2.17 -10.02 12.38
N GLY A 180 -2.08 -10.55 13.60
CA GLY A 180 -1.34 -9.98 14.71
C GLY A 180 0.18 -10.10 14.57
N PRO A 181 0.92 -9.79 15.66
CA PRO A 181 2.37 -9.79 15.66
C PRO A 181 2.96 -11.11 15.16
N GLY A 182 3.88 -11.04 14.19
CA GLY A 182 4.51 -12.20 13.58
C GLY A 182 3.91 -12.65 12.25
N SER A 183 2.74 -12.12 11.87
CA SER A 183 2.13 -12.37 10.56
C SER A 183 2.46 -11.26 9.56
N LYS A 184 2.72 -11.62 8.30
CA LYS A 184 2.86 -10.67 7.18
C LYS A 184 1.48 -10.27 6.70
N LEU A 185 1.20 -8.97 6.77
CA LEU A 185 -0.05 -8.38 6.32
C LEU A 185 0.24 -7.37 5.19
N VAL A 186 -0.54 -7.47 4.11
CA VAL A 186 -0.56 -6.52 2.99
C VAL A 186 -1.84 -5.69 3.06
N PRO A 187 -1.79 -4.48 3.66
CA PRO A 187 -2.94 -3.62 3.84
C PRO A 187 -3.24 -2.80 2.58
N LEU A 188 -4.36 -3.11 1.92
CA LEU A 188 -4.94 -2.38 0.80
C LEU A 188 -5.94 -1.32 1.30
N ILE A 189 -5.44 -0.46 2.22
CA ILE A 189 -6.20 0.61 2.84
C ILE A 189 -5.75 1.95 2.26
N ILE A 190 -6.72 2.82 1.96
CA ILE A 190 -6.47 4.18 1.50
C ILE A 190 -6.27 5.04 2.74
N GLU A 191 -5.06 5.60 2.89
CA GLU A 191 -4.68 6.46 4.01
C GLU A 191 -5.23 7.88 3.78
N SER A 192 -5.83 8.47 4.81
CA SER A 192 -6.37 9.83 4.80
C SER A 192 -5.26 10.84 5.07
N LYS A 193 -5.18 11.91 4.27
CA LYS A 193 -4.28 13.05 4.53
C LYS A 193 -4.84 13.92 5.64
N LEU A 194 -4.31 13.76 6.84
CA LEU A 194 -4.77 14.49 8.02
C LEU A 194 -4.10 15.85 8.16
N VAL A 195 -2.80 15.90 7.87
CA VAL A 195 -2.05 17.14 7.93
C VAL A 195 -1.29 17.35 6.65
N ASN A 196 -1.39 18.55 6.09
CA ASN A 196 -0.60 18.97 4.95
C ASN A 196 -0.12 20.41 5.19
N THR A 197 1.12 20.55 5.66
CA THR A 197 1.73 21.86 5.82
C THR A 197 2.25 22.36 4.48
N THR A 198 2.16 23.66 4.24
CA THR A 198 2.59 24.27 2.97
C THR A 198 3.82 25.14 3.19
N ARG A 199 4.53 25.49 2.11
CA ARG A 199 5.72 26.36 2.19
C ARG A 199 5.43 27.72 2.86
N HIS A 200 4.21 28.23 2.70
CA HIS A 200 3.74 29.50 3.28
C HIS A 200 3.21 29.35 4.71
N ARG A 201 2.79 28.15 5.12
CA ARG A 201 2.32 27.84 6.48
C ARG A 201 3.18 26.73 7.09
N LYS A 202 4.39 27.09 7.53
CA LYS A 202 5.32 26.19 8.23
C LYS A 202 5.00 26.04 9.73
N ILE A 203 3.88 26.58 10.19
CA ILE A 203 3.48 26.53 11.60
C ILE A 203 2.88 25.14 11.86
N LEU A 204 3.54 24.38 12.71
CA LEU A 204 3.04 23.08 13.19
C LEU A 204 1.95 23.31 14.24
N SER A 205 0.84 22.57 14.15
CA SER A 205 -0.19 22.57 15.20
C SER A 205 0.40 22.06 16.52
N SER A 206 -0.21 22.46 17.65
CA SER A 206 0.18 21.99 18.97
C SER A 206 0.06 20.46 19.11
N SER A 207 -0.99 19.88 18.54
CA SER A 207 -1.21 18.42 18.49
C SER A 207 -0.10 17.70 17.73
N LEU A 208 0.27 18.18 16.54
CA LEU A 208 1.33 17.60 15.73
C LEU A 208 2.70 17.74 16.41
N ARG A 209 2.99 18.89 17.03
CA ARG A 209 4.24 19.09 17.77
C ARG A 209 4.37 18.13 18.95
N LYS A 210 3.27 17.90 19.70
CA LYS A 210 3.24 16.92 20.78
C LYS A 210 3.48 15.51 20.23
N TRP A 211 2.74 15.11 19.20
CA TRP A 211 2.89 13.80 18.57
C TRP A 211 4.30 13.52 18.02
N LEU A 212 4.96 14.53 17.42
CA LEU A 212 6.34 14.44 16.96
C LEU A 212 7.32 14.27 18.14
N ARG A 213 7.11 15.03 19.23
CA ARG A 213 7.95 14.97 20.43
C ARG A 213 7.87 13.61 21.11
N ASP A 214 6.67 13.05 21.23
CA ASP A 214 6.44 11.74 21.84
C ASP A 214 7.16 10.60 21.09
N ARG A 215 7.52 10.83 19.82
CA ARG A 215 8.23 9.89 18.93
C ARG A 215 9.69 10.26 18.67
N ASN A 216 10.24 11.23 19.41
CA ASN A 216 11.60 11.74 19.23
C ASN A 216 11.90 12.24 17.80
N LEU A 217 10.89 12.79 17.11
CA LEU A 217 11.03 13.38 15.78
C LEU A 217 11.27 14.89 15.90
N SER A 218 12.04 15.47 14.96
CA SER A 218 12.32 16.91 15.02
C SER A 218 11.04 17.76 14.88
N THR A 219 10.90 18.74 15.76
CA THR A 219 9.77 19.66 15.84
C THR A 219 10.01 20.98 15.10
N GLU A 220 11.02 21.03 14.24
CA GLU A 220 11.36 22.20 13.45
C GLU A 220 10.30 22.48 12.37
N ALA A 221 10.19 23.75 11.98
CA ALA A 221 9.23 24.22 11.01
C ALA A 221 9.60 23.79 9.58
N ARG A 222 8.91 22.78 9.05
CA ARG A 222 9.15 22.19 7.73
C ARG A 222 7.87 21.72 7.07
N VAL A 223 7.97 21.40 5.78
CA VAL A 223 6.84 20.92 4.97
C VAL A 223 6.66 19.42 5.22
N LEU A 224 5.74 19.11 6.12
CA LEU A 224 5.29 17.78 6.50
C LEU A 224 3.91 17.46 5.94
N ARG A 225 3.70 16.18 5.67
CA ARG A 225 2.42 15.57 5.37
C ARG A 225 2.25 14.34 6.26
N LEU A 226 1.17 14.31 7.03
CA LEU A 226 0.80 13.18 7.86
C LEU A 226 -0.39 12.48 7.20
N GLU A 227 -0.23 11.19 6.93
CA GLU A 227 -1.26 10.31 6.42
C GLU A 227 -1.55 9.25 7.49
N GLU A 228 -2.82 8.96 7.73
CA GLU A 228 -3.25 7.92 8.67
C GLU A 228 -4.37 7.10 8.04
N GLY A 229 -4.31 5.78 8.21
CA GLY A 229 -5.33 4.86 7.75
C GLY A 229 -5.56 3.78 8.79
N TYR A 230 -6.80 3.58 9.19
CA TYR A 230 -7.20 2.58 10.17
C TYR A 230 -8.48 1.87 9.73
N VAL A 231 -8.74 0.71 10.31
CA VAL A 231 -9.96 -0.06 10.08
C VAL A 231 -10.60 -0.35 11.43
N GLN A 232 -11.80 0.19 11.65
CA GLN A 232 -12.57 0.01 12.87
C GLN A 232 -13.37 -1.28 12.85
N GLU A 233 -13.66 -1.80 14.04
CA GLU A 233 -14.68 -2.80 14.26
C GLU A 233 -16.02 -2.40 13.62
N GLY A 234 -16.71 -3.37 13.03
CA GLY A 234 -17.92 -3.18 12.24
C GLY A 234 -17.68 -2.73 10.79
N SER A 235 -16.43 -2.49 10.38
CA SER A 235 -16.12 -2.18 8.98
C SER A 235 -16.29 -3.39 8.07
N LEU A 236 -16.79 -3.16 6.86
CA LEU A 236 -16.84 -4.16 5.80
C LEU A 236 -15.46 -4.31 5.15
N VAL A 237 -14.84 -5.46 5.35
CA VAL A 237 -13.49 -5.76 4.87
C VAL A 237 -13.49 -7.00 3.98
N SER A 238 -12.50 -7.09 3.11
CA SER A 238 -12.18 -8.29 2.35
C SER A 238 -10.81 -8.78 2.78
N VAL A 239 -10.75 -10.04 3.22
CA VAL A 239 -9.53 -10.72 3.65
C VAL A 239 -9.22 -11.85 2.69
N MET A 240 -7.97 -11.98 2.27
CA MET A 240 -7.50 -13.09 1.45
C MET A 240 -6.29 -13.75 2.11
N GLY A 241 -6.37 -15.08 2.30
CA GLY A 241 -5.36 -15.86 3.00
C GLY A 241 -5.66 -17.36 2.94
N MET A 242 -4.85 -18.17 3.61
CA MET A 242 -5.01 -19.62 3.62
C MET A 242 -5.96 -20.03 4.74
N LEU A 243 -6.95 -20.87 4.43
CA LEU A 243 -7.87 -21.40 5.41
C LEU A 243 -7.24 -22.56 6.18
N HIS A 244 -7.25 -22.47 7.50
CA HIS A 244 -6.85 -23.50 8.43
C HIS A 244 -8.05 -23.84 9.32
N LYS A 245 -8.45 -25.12 9.33
CA LYS A 245 -9.57 -25.70 10.07
C LYS A 245 -8.99 -26.62 11.14
N SER A 246 -9.16 -26.21 12.38
CA SER A 246 -8.76 -27.01 13.53
C SER A 246 -9.93 -27.16 14.49
N ASN A 247 -10.37 -28.40 14.71
CA ASN A 247 -11.43 -28.74 15.68
C ASN A 247 -12.72 -27.90 15.54
N GLY A 248 -13.12 -27.57 14.31
CA GLY A 248 -14.31 -26.74 14.04
C GLY A 248 -14.09 -25.23 14.13
N HIS A 249 -12.90 -24.78 14.53
CA HIS A 249 -12.49 -23.38 14.44
C HIS A 249 -11.89 -23.09 13.07
N LEU A 250 -12.44 -22.08 12.40
CA LEU A 250 -11.94 -21.58 11.13
C LEU A 250 -10.98 -20.43 11.39
N THR A 251 -9.75 -20.59 10.93
CA THR A 251 -8.67 -19.60 11.04
C THR A 251 -8.14 -19.29 9.65
N VAL A 252 -7.93 -18.01 9.34
CA VAL A 252 -7.29 -17.57 8.11
C VAL A 252 -5.90 -17.08 8.46
N VAL A 253 -4.91 -17.69 7.84
CA VAL A 253 -3.49 -17.46 8.13
C VAL A 253 -2.76 -16.96 6.89
N GLN A 254 -1.56 -16.42 7.08
CA GLN A 254 -0.71 -16.07 5.95
C GLN A 254 -0.39 -17.33 5.11
N PRO A 255 -0.44 -17.23 3.77
CA PRO A 255 0.06 -18.29 2.90
C PRO A 255 1.56 -18.55 3.13
N PRO A 256 2.05 -19.80 3.00
CA PRO A 256 3.47 -20.12 3.14
C PRO A 256 4.31 -19.59 1.98
N ASP A 257 3.73 -19.58 0.77
CA ASP A 257 4.36 -19.10 -0.46
C ASP A 257 3.66 -17.83 -0.97
N ALA A 258 4.39 -16.99 -1.71
CA ALA A 258 3.83 -15.79 -2.29
C ALA A 258 2.74 -16.12 -3.33
N ILE A 259 1.63 -15.38 -3.29
CA ILE A 259 0.53 -15.53 -4.24
C ILE A 259 0.81 -14.65 -5.45
N SER A 260 0.94 -15.25 -6.63
CA SER A 260 1.06 -14.48 -7.86
C SER A 260 -0.32 -14.06 -8.38
N THR A 261 -0.50 -12.78 -8.71
CA THR A 261 -1.75 -12.27 -9.31
C THR A 261 -1.97 -12.76 -10.74
N GLY A 262 -0.97 -13.41 -11.35
CA GLY A 262 -0.97 -13.82 -12.74
C GLY A 262 -0.88 -12.65 -13.73
N CYS A 263 -0.71 -12.97 -15.02
CA CYS A 263 -0.64 -11.98 -16.09
C CYS A 263 -2.05 -11.53 -16.51
N SER A 264 -2.41 -10.28 -16.25
CA SER A 264 -3.66 -9.70 -16.75
C SER A 264 -3.43 -9.05 -18.11
N TRP A 265 -3.37 -9.85 -19.18
CA TRP A 265 -3.10 -9.38 -20.55
C TRP A 265 -4.05 -8.27 -21.02
N ARG A 266 -5.32 -8.32 -20.60
CA ARG A 266 -6.32 -7.27 -20.93
C ARG A 266 -5.97 -5.90 -20.35
N LYS A 267 -5.20 -5.85 -19.25
CA LYS A 267 -4.82 -4.61 -18.56
C LYS A 267 -3.36 -4.22 -18.81
N LEU A 268 -2.61 -5.03 -19.56
CA LEU A 268 -1.16 -4.86 -19.78
C LEU A 268 -0.36 -4.79 -18.47
N LEU A 269 -0.74 -5.62 -17.49
CA LEU A 269 -0.10 -5.65 -16.17
C LEU A 269 0.75 -6.90 -15.99
N LEU A 270 1.97 -6.69 -15.49
CA LEU A 270 2.85 -7.75 -15.03
C LEU A 270 2.30 -8.42 -13.76
N PRO A 271 2.60 -9.72 -13.56
CA PRO A 271 2.19 -10.41 -12.34
C PRO A 271 2.87 -9.79 -11.12
N ILE A 272 2.12 -9.73 -10.02
CA ILE A 272 2.57 -9.25 -8.72
C ILE A 272 2.60 -10.44 -7.78
N ASP A 273 3.70 -10.63 -7.08
CA ASP A 273 3.77 -11.62 -6.03
C ASP A 273 3.42 -10.96 -4.70
N ILE A 274 2.40 -11.51 -4.05
CA ILE A 274 1.86 -11.04 -2.78
C ILE A 274 2.35 -11.96 -1.68
N ASP A 275 3.21 -11.43 -0.82
CA ASP A 275 3.76 -12.15 0.33
C ASP A 275 3.01 -11.75 1.61
N GLY A 276 2.09 -12.62 2.04
CA GLY A 276 1.32 -12.46 3.27
C GLY A 276 -0.19 -12.41 3.08
N LEU A 277 -0.90 -12.20 4.19
CA LEU A 277 -2.35 -12.05 4.24
C LEU A 277 -2.76 -10.70 3.66
N VAL A 278 -3.80 -10.64 2.82
CA VAL A 278 -4.26 -9.39 2.23
C VAL A 278 -5.48 -8.89 2.98
N LEU A 279 -5.46 -7.62 3.39
CA LEU A 279 -6.59 -6.94 4.01
C LEU A 279 -6.96 -5.72 3.17
N GLY A 280 -8.16 -5.73 2.59
CA GLY A 280 -8.72 -4.59 1.87
C GLY A 280 -10.00 -4.08 2.51
N VAL A 281 -10.26 -2.79 2.38
CA VAL A 281 -11.56 -2.20 2.74
C VAL A 281 -12.45 -2.26 1.52
N SER A 282 -13.63 -2.88 1.64
CA SER A 282 -14.60 -2.88 0.56
C SER A 282 -15.37 -1.56 0.60
N PRO A 283 -15.58 -0.88 -0.54
CA PRO A 283 -16.55 0.20 -0.61
C PRO A 283 -17.90 -0.35 -0.16
N GLN A 284 -18.56 0.33 0.77
CA GLN A 284 -19.97 0.07 1.03
C GLN A 284 -20.71 0.38 -0.28
N THR A 285 -21.25 -0.64 -0.96
CA THR A 285 -22.37 -0.41 -1.88
C THR A 285 -23.52 0.09 -1.01
N SER A 286 -23.63 1.41 -0.92
CA SER A 286 -24.63 2.13 -0.15
C SER A 286 -26.03 1.73 -0.59
N GLY A 287 -26.73 0.96 0.25
CA GLY A 287 -28.13 1.25 0.55
C GLY A 287 -28.17 2.37 1.58
N PRO A 288 -29.20 3.25 1.58
CA PRO A 288 -29.11 4.53 2.24
C PRO A 288 -29.29 4.40 3.76
N SER A 289 -28.26 4.74 4.53
CA SER A 289 -28.42 5.21 5.91
C SER A 289 -27.22 6.04 6.34
N LEU A 290 -27.35 7.35 6.12
CA LEU A 290 -26.97 8.46 7.01
C LEU A 290 -25.72 8.31 7.88
N VAL A 291 -24.59 8.86 7.40
CA VAL A 291 -23.79 9.83 8.18
C VAL A 291 -23.30 10.92 7.23
N ARG A 292 -24.01 12.05 7.22
CA ARG A 292 -23.64 13.27 6.51
C ARG A 292 -22.71 14.08 7.42
N GLY A 293 -21.40 13.94 7.19
CA GLY A 293 -20.37 14.80 7.80
C GLY A 293 -20.05 15.99 6.89
N SER A 294 -20.74 17.09 7.15
CA SER A 294 -20.43 18.50 6.83
C SER A 294 -19.26 18.81 5.88
N LEU A 295 -19.59 18.97 4.60
CA LEU A 295 -18.97 19.95 3.70
C LEU A 295 -19.86 21.20 3.76
N CYS A 296 -19.38 22.27 4.39
CA CYS A 296 -19.75 23.68 4.18
C CYS A 296 -19.26 24.52 5.38
N GLN A 297 -18.20 25.32 5.18
CA GLN A 297 -18.12 26.65 5.77
C GLN A 297 -16.96 27.43 5.11
N GLN A 298 -17.18 27.94 3.89
CA GLN A 298 -16.43 29.10 3.42
C GLN A 298 -17.26 29.81 2.35
N GLU A 299 -18.00 30.85 2.76
CA GLU A 299 -18.24 32.10 2.03
C GLU A 299 -19.25 32.93 2.81
N GLN A 300 -18.77 33.99 3.46
CA GLN A 300 -19.43 35.28 3.65
C GLN A 300 -18.57 36.14 4.59
N LEU A 301 -17.85 37.12 4.02
CA LEU A 301 -17.97 38.53 4.42
C LEU A 301 -17.16 39.39 3.44
N ALA A 302 -17.86 39.94 2.45
CA ALA A 302 -17.53 41.21 1.82
C ALA A 302 -18.68 42.13 2.20
N ASP A 303 -18.43 43.08 3.11
CA ASP A 303 -18.90 44.47 3.06
C ASP A 303 -18.54 45.17 4.39
N ILE A 304 -17.87 46.33 4.22
CA ILE A 304 -17.42 47.34 5.19
C ILE A 304 -16.09 47.05 5.91
#